data_AF-A0A368FQY9-F1
#
_entry.id   AF-A0A368FQY9-F1
#
_cell.length_a   1.000
_cell.length_b   1.000
_cell.length_c   1.000
_cell.angle_alpha   90.00
_cell.angle_beta   90.00
_cell.angle_gamma   90.00
#
_symmetry.space_group_name_H-M   'P 1'
#
loop_
_entity.id
_entity.type
_entity.pdbx_description
1 polymer ?
#
loop_
_entity_poly.entity_id
_entity_poly.type
_entity_poly.pdbx_seq_one_letter_code
_entity_poly.pdbx_strand_id
1 'polypeptide(L)'
;MRTQPSLHIAEERTLKCDVDDCQLAIRNDTFKPATCSLDADSRHSCDISCEGADRDSVISKSPTTNRRCIRFYTYNTERSAEGWQMWRQGACAKETIVLQVHCGFPIEEENH
;
A
#
# COMPACT_ATOMS: atom_id res chain seq x y z
N MET A 1 -27.19 -8.35 -16.61
CA MET A 1 -25.80 -8.80 -16.85
C MET A 1 -25.19 -9.11 -15.49
N ARG A 2 -24.90 -10.38 -15.17
CA ARG A 2 -24.18 -10.75 -13.95
C ARG A 2 -22.70 -10.72 -14.30
N THR A 3 -21.95 -9.75 -13.79
CA THR A 3 -20.49 -9.72 -13.88
C THR A 3 -19.97 -10.93 -13.11
N GLN A 4 -19.33 -11.86 -13.82
CA GLN A 4 -18.62 -12.98 -13.21
C GLN A 4 -17.53 -12.40 -12.31
N PRO A 5 -17.36 -12.88 -11.06
CA PRO A 5 -16.33 -12.32 -10.19
C PRO A 5 -14.97 -12.71 -10.75
N SER A 6 -14.23 -11.73 -11.29
CA SER A 6 -12.83 -11.91 -11.67
C SER A 6 -12.06 -12.43 -10.46
N LEU A 7 -11.43 -13.60 -10.60
CA LEU A 7 -10.63 -14.22 -9.55
C LEU A 7 -9.29 -13.48 -9.45
N HIS A 8 -8.78 -13.26 -8.24
CA HIS A 8 -7.51 -12.55 -8.01
C HIS A 8 -6.60 -13.33 -7.07
N ILE A 9 -5.29 -13.26 -7.30
CA ILE A 9 -4.26 -13.70 -6.36
C ILE A 9 -3.88 -12.50 -5.49
N ALA A 10 -3.98 -12.67 -4.17
CA ALA A 10 -3.53 -11.66 -3.21
C ALA A 10 -2.06 -11.90 -2.81
N GLU A 11 -1.22 -10.88 -2.93
CA GLU A 11 0.16 -10.90 -2.46
C GLU A 11 0.39 -9.88 -1.35
N GLU A 12 1.03 -10.30 -0.27
CA GLU A 12 1.32 -9.41 0.85
C GLU A 12 2.50 -8.47 0.58
N ARG A 13 2.34 -7.23 1.03
CA ARG A 13 3.36 -6.21 1.18
C ARG A 13 3.37 -5.77 2.64
N THR A 14 4.56 -5.68 3.23
CA THR A 14 4.75 -5.09 4.55
C THR A 14 5.57 -3.81 4.40
N LEU A 15 4.98 -2.67 4.76
CA LEU A 15 5.65 -1.38 4.82
C LEU A 15 5.99 -1.04 6.26
N LYS A 16 7.26 -0.82 6.56
CA LYS A 16 7.72 -0.17 7.80
C LYS A 16 8.04 1.27 7.49
N CYS A 17 7.18 2.18 7.92
CA CYS A 17 7.35 3.58 7.65
C CYS A 17 7.77 4.33 8.91
N ASP A 18 8.70 5.25 8.75
CA ASP A 18 9.12 6.24 9.73
C ASP A 18 8.74 7.64 9.24
N VAL A 19 9.33 8.71 9.78
CA VAL A 19 8.97 10.11 9.46
C VAL A 19 8.99 10.39 7.95
N ASP A 20 10.12 10.16 7.27
CA ASP A 20 10.27 10.54 5.85
C ASP A 20 10.45 9.32 4.92
N ASP A 21 10.78 8.16 5.49
CA ASP A 21 11.17 6.97 4.74
C ASP A 21 10.24 5.79 5.03
N CYS A 22 10.07 4.91 4.04
CA CYS A 22 9.46 3.60 4.23
C CYS A 22 10.40 2.51 3.72
N GLN A 23 10.38 1.37 4.40
CA GLN A 23 10.99 0.13 3.94
C GLN A 23 9.88 -0.85 3.56
N LEU A 24 10.00 -1.45 2.37
CA LEU A 24 9.05 -2.39 1.81
C LEU A 24 9.63 -3.81 1.84
N ALA A 25 8.81 -4.76 2.26
CA ALA A 25 9.05 -6.19 2.08
C ALA A 25 7.92 -6.81 1.25
N ILE A 26 8.31 -7.66 0.31
CA ILE A 26 7.43 -8.43 -0.57
C ILE A 26 7.24 -9.81 0.05
N ARG A 27 6.03 -10.17 0.49
CA ARG A 27 5.76 -11.39 1.27
C ARG A 27 6.71 -11.46 2.48
N ASN A 28 7.51 -12.53 2.56
CA ASN A 28 8.52 -12.75 3.61
C ASN A 28 9.96 -12.38 3.16
N ASP A 29 10.12 -11.58 2.10
CA ASP A 29 11.43 -11.09 1.65
C ASP A 29 12.00 -10.02 2.62
N THR A 30 13.26 -9.66 2.38
CA THR A 30 14.00 -8.65 3.12
C THR A 30 13.46 -7.25 2.87
N PHE A 31 13.45 -6.41 3.91
CA PHE A 31 13.10 -5.00 3.81
C PHE A 31 14.10 -4.22 2.96
N LYS A 32 13.60 -3.54 1.94
CA LYS A 32 14.36 -2.63 1.06
C LYS A 32 13.75 -1.23 1.14
N PRO A 33 14.54 -0.15 0.97
CA PRO A 33 13.97 1.20 0.88
C PRO A 33 12.91 1.28 -0.23
N ALA A 34 11.74 1.82 0.08
CA ALA A 34 10.71 2.13 -0.89
C ALA A 34 11.02 3.46 -1.57
N THR A 35 10.65 3.60 -2.85
CA THR A 35 10.72 4.91 -3.53
C THR A 35 9.59 5.78 -3.01
N CYS A 36 9.93 6.82 -2.25
CA CYS A 36 8.98 7.76 -1.66
C CYS A 36 9.10 9.15 -2.29
N SER A 37 7.98 9.85 -2.38
CA SER A 37 7.89 11.24 -2.83
C SER A 37 7.13 12.07 -1.79
N LEU A 38 7.52 13.35 -1.67
CA LEU A 38 6.87 14.33 -0.81
C LEU A 38 6.24 15.41 -1.69
N ASP A 39 4.94 15.62 -1.54
CA ASP A 39 4.23 16.69 -2.27
C ASP A 39 4.17 18.02 -1.48
N ALA A 40 3.59 19.04 -2.11
CA ALA A 40 3.46 20.37 -1.52
C ALA A 40 2.58 20.42 -0.26
N ASP A 41 1.68 19.44 -0.08
CA ASP A 41 0.79 19.31 1.08
C ASP A 41 1.43 18.50 2.22
N SER A 42 2.74 18.24 2.13
CA SER A 42 3.48 17.39 3.07
C SER A 42 2.91 15.98 3.16
N ARG A 43 2.39 15.46 2.05
CA ARG A 43 1.96 14.07 1.93
C ARG A 43 3.09 13.24 1.34
N HIS A 44 3.40 12.16 2.05
CA HIS A 44 4.42 11.18 1.68
C HIS A 44 3.74 10.03 0.95
N SER A 45 4.07 9.84 -0.32
CA SER A 45 3.59 8.73 -1.13
C SER A 45 4.75 7.81 -1.48
N CYS A 46 4.67 6.56 -1.03
CA CYS A 46 5.70 5.54 -1.27
C CYS A 46 5.16 4.44 -2.16
N ASP A 47 5.95 4.02 -3.15
CA ASP A 47 5.64 2.86 -3.97
C ASP A 47 5.51 1.59 -3.11
N ILE A 48 4.51 0.77 -3.43
CA ILE A 48 4.27 -0.53 -2.80
C ILE A 48 4.57 -1.72 -3.72
N SER A 49 5.13 -1.46 -4.91
CA SER A 49 5.58 -2.46 -5.88
C SER A 49 4.51 -3.53 -6.15
N CYS A 50 3.32 -3.05 -6.52
CA CYS A 50 2.20 -3.88 -6.94
C CYS A 50 2.02 -3.83 -8.48
N GLU A 51 3.11 -3.90 -9.26
CA GLU A 51 3.05 -3.82 -10.72
C GLU A 51 2.23 -4.97 -11.30
N GLY A 52 1.17 -4.66 -12.06
CA GLY A 52 0.24 -5.66 -12.61
C GLY A 52 -0.99 -5.94 -11.73
N ALA A 53 -1.04 -5.39 -10.51
CA ALA A 53 -2.24 -5.47 -9.69
C ALA A 53 -3.28 -4.44 -10.15
N ASP A 54 -4.54 -4.85 -10.27
CA ASP A 54 -5.68 -3.96 -10.55
C ASP A 54 -6.51 -3.67 -9.30
N ARG A 55 -6.18 -4.32 -8.18
CA ARG A 55 -6.77 -4.12 -6.87
C ARG A 55 -5.71 -4.04 -5.79
N ASP A 56 -6.07 -3.39 -4.70
CA ASP A 56 -5.29 -3.41 -3.48
C ASP A 56 -6.23 -3.45 -2.25
N SER A 57 -5.67 -3.78 -1.09
CA SER A 57 -6.32 -3.46 0.18
C SER A 57 -5.31 -3.33 1.31
N VAL A 58 -5.40 -2.25 2.09
CA VAL A 58 -4.74 -2.21 3.40
C VAL A 58 -5.43 -3.18 4.35
N ILE A 59 -4.67 -4.13 4.89
CA ILE A 59 -5.16 -5.19 5.76
C ILE A 59 -5.05 -4.80 7.22
N SER A 60 -3.91 -4.22 7.62
CA SER A 60 -3.69 -3.88 9.03
C SER A 60 -2.69 -2.73 9.19
N LYS A 61 -2.70 -2.14 10.40
CA LYS A 61 -1.77 -1.12 10.86
C LYS A 61 -1.28 -1.48 12.25
N SER A 62 0.02 -1.32 12.51
CA SER A 62 0.62 -1.41 13.83
C SER A 62 1.42 -0.14 14.17
N PRO A 63 1.26 0.46 15.36
CA PRO A 63 0.28 0.10 16.38
C PRO A 63 -1.16 0.37 15.92
N THR A 64 -2.07 -0.58 16.15
CA THR A 64 -3.49 -0.45 15.81
C THR A 64 -4.11 0.78 16.47
N THR A 65 -3.68 1.08 17.70
CA THR A 65 -4.18 2.17 18.55
C THR A 65 -3.64 3.55 18.20
N ASN A 66 -2.69 3.69 17.26
CA ASN A 66 -2.19 5.01 16.87
C ASN A 66 -3.33 5.83 16.22
N ARG A 67 -3.82 6.84 16.96
CA ARG A 67 -4.96 7.69 16.57
C ARG A 67 -4.62 8.82 15.60
N ARG A 68 -3.33 9.09 15.39
CA ARG A 68 -2.88 10.06 14.37
C ARG A 68 -2.99 9.47 12.97
N CYS A 69 -2.97 8.14 12.87
CA CYS A 69 -3.08 7.40 11.63
C CYS A 69 -4.45 6.71 11.49
N ILE A 70 -5.37 7.35 10.77
CA ILE A 70 -6.72 6.85 10.50
C ILE A 70 -6.86 6.57 9.00
N ARG A 71 -7.21 5.32 8.65
CA ARG A 71 -7.32 4.89 7.25
C ARG A 71 -8.34 5.77 6.51
N PHE A 72 -8.07 6.06 5.24
CA PHE A 72 -8.85 6.93 4.35
C PHE A 72 -8.75 8.43 4.66
N TYR A 73 -8.38 8.83 5.87
CA TYR A 73 -8.26 10.24 6.26
C TYR A 73 -6.81 10.73 6.27
N THR A 74 -5.90 9.93 6.81
CA THR A 74 -4.49 10.33 6.97
C THR A 74 -3.52 9.34 6.35
N TYR A 75 -4.01 8.17 5.93
CA TYR A 75 -3.25 7.24 5.10
C TYR A 75 -4.21 6.32 4.34
N ASN A 76 -3.80 5.89 3.15
CA ASN A 76 -4.38 4.76 2.43
C ASN A 76 -3.47 4.43 1.24
N THR A 77 -3.87 3.43 0.48
CA THR A 77 -3.39 3.24 -0.88
C THR A 77 -4.12 4.14 -1.87
N GLU A 78 -3.45 4.44 -2.98
CA GLU A 78 -4.02 5.03 -4.17
C GLU A 78 -3.33 4.50 -5.42
N ARG A 79 -4.01 4.59 -6.56
CA ARG A 79 -3.44 4.27 -7.86
C ARG A 79 -3.01 5.55 -8.55
N SER A 80 -1.72 5.66 -8.86
CA SER A 80 -1.14 6.73 -9.69
C SER A 80 -0.78 6.20 -11.08
N ALA A 81 -0.20 7.07 -11.92
CA ALA A 81 0.33 6.66 -13.22
C ALA A 81 1.54 5.70 -13.09
N GLU A 82 2.26 5.76 -11.97
CA GLU A 82 3.45 4.96 -11.71
C GLU A 82 3.13 3.61 -11.05
N GLY A 83 1.88 3.40 -10.62
CA GLY A 83 1.44 2.16 -9.97
C GLY A 83 0.64 2.43 -8.71
N TRP A 84 0.62 1.45 -7.81
CA TRP A 84 0.00 1.62 -6.50
C TRP A 84 0.98 2.25 -5.53
N GLN A 85 0.50 3.23 -4.76
CA GLN A 85 1.29 3.93 -3.77
C GLN A 85 0.55 3.93 -2.43
N MET A 86 1.31 3.85 -1.34
CA MET A 86 0.84 4.10 0.01
C MET A 86 1.12 5.55 0.35
N TRP A 87 0.08 6.32 0.61
CA TRP A 87 0.22 7.71 1.04
C TRP A 87 -0.04 7.86 2.55
N ARG A 88 0.68 8.81 3.16
CA ARG A 88 0.48 9.28 4.53
C ARG A 88 0.54 10.81 4.55
N GLN A 89 -0.28 11.46 5.37
CA GLN A 89 -0.32 12.92 5.44
C GLN A 89 -0.54 13.43 6.87
N GLY A 90 -0.29 14.73 7.06
CA GLY A 90 -0.49 15.43 8.32
C GLY A 90 0.33 14.81 9.45
N ALA A 91 -0.27 14.65 10.64
CA ALA A 91 0.42 14.06 11.77
C ALA A 91 0.85 12.61 11.51
N CYS A 92 0.11 11.84 10.70
CA CYS A 92 0.42 10.44 10.42
C CYS A 92 1.70 10.26 9.61
N ALA A 93 2.04 11.21 8.73
CA ALA A 93 3.28 11.15 7.96
C ALA A 93 4.51 11.04 8.87
N LYS A 94 4.46 11.68 10.04
CA LYS A 94 5.57 11.74 11.01
C LYS A 94 5.60 10.57 12.00
N GLU A 95 4.69 9.60 11.87
CA GLU A 95 4.58 8.48 12.80
C GLU A 95 5.30 7.25 12.29
N THR A 96 6.01 6.57 13.19
CA THR A 96 6.55 5.24 12.92
C THR A 96 5.43 4.20 13.00
N ILE A 97 5.05 3.65 11.85
CA ILE A 97 3.97 2.65 11.72
C ILE A 97 4.35 1.52 10.78
N VAL A 98 3.76 0.35 10.99
CA VAL A 98 3.82 -0.78 10.06
C VAL A 98 2.45 -0.94 9.40
N LEU A 99 2.43 -1.07 8.08
CA LEU A 99 1.23 -1.28 7.28
C LEU A 99 1.34 -2.59 6.51
N GLN A 100 0.31 -3.42 6.60
CA GLN A 100 0.17 -4.60 5.75
C GLN A 100 -0.81 -4.31 4.63
N VAL A 101 -0.42 -4.58 3.39
CA VAL A 101 -1.21 -4.33 2.19
C VAL A 101 -1.25 -5.61 1.35
N HIS A 102 -2.39 -5.90 0.73
CA HIS A 102 -2.49 -6.93 -0.30
C HIS A 102 -2.57 -6.29 -1.68
N CYS A 103 -1.67 -6.66 -2.58
CA CYS A 103 -1.81 -6.42 -4.01
C CYS A 103 -2.68 -7.54 -4.61
N GLY A 104 -3.74 -7.20 -5.34
CA GLY A 104 -4.62 -8.17 -6.02
C GLY A 104 -4.31 -8.23 -7.50
N PHE A 105 -3.83 -9.38 -7.98
CA PHE A 105 -3.51 -9.63 -9.38
C PHE A 105 -4.63 -10.41 -10.07
N PRO A 106 -5.12 -9.97 -11.23
CA PRO A 106 -6.16 -10.69 -11.95
C PRO A 106 -5.63 -12.05 -12.40
N ILE A 107 -6.46 -13.08 -12.26
CA ILE A 107 -6.19 -14.40 -12.85
C ILE A 107 -6.79 -14.39 -14.24
N GLU A 108 -5.94 -14.47 -15.26
CA GLU A 108 -6.40 -14.76 -16.62
C GLU A 108 -6.89 -16.21 -16.62
N GLU A 109 -8.20 -16.41 -16.78
CA GLU A 109 -8.71 -17.72 -17.14
C GLU A 109 -8.25 -18.00 -18.58
N GLU A 110 -7.25 -18.86 -18.76
CA GLU A 110 -6.94 -19.43 -20.07
C GLU A 110 -8.19 -20.18 -20.55
N ASN A 111 -8.95 -19.55 -21.44
CA ASN A 111 -10.00 -20.22 -22.20
C ASN A 111 -9.33 -21.23 -23.15
N HIS A 112 -9.20 -22.49 -22.72
CA HIS A 112 -8.95 -23.64 -23.58
C HIS A 112 -10.25 -24.41 -23.82
#